data_AF-A0A132NR02-F1
#
_entry.id   AF-A0A132NR02-F1
#
_cell.length_a   1.000
_cell.length_b   1.000
_cell.length_c   1.000
_cell.angle_alpha   90.00
_cell.angle_beta   90.00
_cell.angle_gamma   90.00
#
_symmetry.space_group_name_H-M   'P 1'
#
loop_
_entity.id
_entity.type
_entity.pdbx_description
1 polymer ?
#
loop_
_entity_poly.entity_id
_entity_poly.type
_entity_poly.pdbx_seq_one_letter_code
_entity_poly.pdbx_strand_id
1 'polypeptide(L)'
;MAIMVRCISSFEHGVVLYMPIKLTGEETLADVAQQVRQRVMTEPKYKPLRARIDTFNTFKVYVKPGQPKPPNLVIASEGDEYASNNWGRLTDLKIEEGTELSFFCSSAYEKYKKDQIAA
;
A
#
# COMPACT_ATOMS: atom_id res chain seq x y z
N MET A 1 -5.79 16.94 -0.85
CA MET A 1 -6.17 15.72 -1.62
C MET A 1 -6.35 14.54 -0.69
N ALA A 2 -7.09 13.52 -1.10
CA ALA A 2 -7.16 12.24 -0.38
C ALA A 2 -6.76 11.07 -1.26
N ILE A 3 -5.99 10.13 -0.69
CA ILE A 3 -5.69 8.84 -1.32
C ILE A 3 -6.19 7.70 -0.43
N MET A 4 -6.29 6.50 -0.99
CA MET A 4 -6.61 5.30 -0.23
C MET A 4 -5.35 4.43 -0.10
N VAL A 5 -4.90 4.17 1.13
CA VAL A 5 -3.85 3.17 1.37
C VAL A 5 -4.49 1.84 1.74
N ARG A 6 -4.11 0.80 1.01
CA ARG A 6 -4.56 -0.59 1.15
C ARG A 6 -3.44 -1.40 1.79
N CYS A 7 -3.48 -1.55 3.12
CA CYS A 7 -2.49 -2.31 3.86
C CYS A 7 -2.73 -3.81 3.68
N ILE A 8 -1.83 -4.51 3.00
CA ILE A 8 -1.96 -5.95 2.76
C ILE A 8 -1.30 -6.68 3.93
N SER A 9 -2.12 -7.20 4.83
CA SER A 9 -1.65 -7.92 6.02
C SER A 9 -1.20 -9.35 5.70
N SER A 10 -1.87 -9.99 4.74
CA SER A 10 -1.56 -11.35 4.27
C SER A 10 -1.94 -11.47 2.80
N PHE A 11 -0.98 -11.85 1.97
CA PHE A 11 -1.24 -12.18 0.56
C PHE A 11 -1.96 -13.53 0.44
N GLU A 12 -1.50 -14.54 1.18
CA GLU A 12 -2.05 -15.91 1.17
C GLU A 12 -3.55 -15.94 1.50
N HIS A 13 -3.99 -15.13 2.46
CA HIS A 13 -5.39 -15.06 2.87
C HIS A 13 -6.13 -13.85 2.31
N GLY A 14 -5.51 -13.08 1.42
CA GLY A 14 -6.11 -11.89 0.80
C GLY A 14 -6.59 -10.81 1.78
N VAL A 15 -5.93 -10.67 2.93
CA VAL A 15 -6.36 -9.75 3.99
C VAL A 15 -5.86 -8.34 3.70
N VAL A 16 -6.78 -7.44 3.36
CA VAL A 16 -6.50 -6.03 3.04
C VAL A 16 -7.29 -5.10 3.95
N LEU A 17 -6.60 -4.17 4.60
CA LEU A 17 -7.23 -3.12 5.41
C LEU A 17 -7.10 -1.77 4.69
N TYR A 18 -8.20 -1.04 4.61
CA TYR A 18 -8.28 0.22 3.89
C TYR A 18 -8.13 1.40 4.85
N MET A 19 -7.28 2.35 4.48
CA MET A 19 -6.96 3.52 5.28
C MET A 19 -6.96 4.78 4.39
N PRO A 20 -7.99 5.64 4.49
CA PRO A 20 -8.00 6.90 3.76
C PRO A 20 -6.98 7.85 4.38
N ILE A 21 -6.04 8.37 3.59
CA ILE A 21 -5.02 9.31 4.02
C ILE A 21 -5.33 10.68 3.44
N LYS A 22 -5.37 11.70 4.31
CA LYS A 22 -5.53 13.11 3.92
C LYS A 22 -4.15 13.71 3.73
N LEU A 23 -4.00 14.45 2.63
CA LEU A 23 -2.73 15.02 2.20
C LEU A 23 -2.90 16.48 1.81
N THR A 24 -1.88 17.29 2.05
CA THR A 24 -1.80 18.72 1.71
C THR A 24 -1.16 18.96 0.35
N GLY A 25 -0.45 17.98 -0.23
CA GLY A 25 0.07 18.00 -1.60
C GLY A 25 1.61 18.03 -1.70
N GLU A 26 2.32 18.15 -0.58
CA GLU A 26 3.79 18.22 -0.55
C GLU A 26 4.44 16.96 0.02
N GLU A 27 3.62 16.01 0.46
CA GLU A 27 4.08 14.79 1.12
C GLU A 27 4.87 13.86 0.20
N THR A 28 5.67 13.02 0.84
CA THR A 28 6.35 11.88 0.24
C THR A 28 5.65 10.58 0.58
N LEU A 29 6.01 9.49 -0.10
CA LEU A 29 5.59 8.15 0.33
C LEU A 29 6.08 7.79 1.75
N ALA A 30 7.20 8.36 2.20
CA ALA A 30 7.69 8.16 3.56
C ALA A 30 6.74 8.79 4.60
N ASP A 31 6.23 10.00 4.32
CA ASP A 31 5.24 10.66 5.17
C ASP A 31 3.93 9.86 5.22
N VAL A 32 3.48 9.35 4.08
CA VAL A 32 2.32 8.44 4.00
C VAL A 32 2.54 7.19 4.86
N ALA A 33 3.70 6.54 4.74
CA ALA A 33 4.04 5.37 5.56
C ALA A 33 4.05 5.69 7.06
N GLN A 34 4.59 6.84 7.45
CA GLN A 34 4.60 7.29 8.84
C GLN A 34 3.18 7.52 9.37
N GLN A 35 2.31 8.18 8.60
CA GLN A 35 0.90 8.36 8.97
C GLN A 35 0.19 7.00 9.13
N VAL A 36 0.43 6.06 8.21
CA VAL A 36 -0.15 4.71 8.31
C VAL A 36 0.32 4.01 9.58
N ARG A 37 1.64 4.01 9.86
CA ARG A 37 2.22 3.43 11.07
C ARG A 37 1.61 4.04 12.33
N GLN A 38 1.54 5.37 12.41
CA GLN A 38 0.94 6.06 13.55
C GLN A 38 -0.50 5.62 13.77
N ARG A 39 -1.31 5.56 12.71
CA ARG A 39 -2.72 5.15 12.81
C ARG A 39 -2.89 3.69 13.17
N VAL A 40 -2.01 2.79 12.72
CA VAL A 40 -2.01 1.39 13.17
C VAL A 40 -1.80 1.27 14.68
N MET A 41 -0.94 2.11 15.23
CA MET A 41 -0.65 2.12 16.67
C MET A 41 -1.79 2.74 17.49
N THR A 42 -2.41 3.82 17.00
CA THR A 42 -3.38 4.60 17.78
C THR A 42 -4.84 4.17 17.57
N GLU A 43 -5.24 3.72 16.37
CA GLU A 43 -6.63 3.39 16.08
C GLU A 43 -6.91 1.87 16.30
N PRO A 44 -7.87 1.51 17.17
CA PRO A 44 -8.16 0.09 17.47
C PRO A 44 -8.54 -0.76 16.26
N LYS A 45 -9.20 -0.18 15.26
CA LYS A 45 -9.65 -0.90 14.04
C LYS A 45 -8.50 -1.45 13.20
N TYR A 46 -7.29 -0.91 13.36
CA TYR A 46 -6.09 -1.38 12.66
C TYR A 46 -5.19 -2.27 13.54
N LYS A 47 -5.67 -2.67 14.73
CA LYS A 47 -4.96 -3.61 15.62
C LYS A 47 -4.42 -4.87 14.91
N PRO A 48 -5.12 -5.48 13.93
CA PRO A 48 -4.57 -6.64 13.20
C PRO A 48 -3.22 -6.39 12.49
N LEU A 49 -2.92 -5.14 12.13
CA LEU A 49 -1.67 -4.78 11.44
C LEU A 49 -0.47 -4.58 12.38
N ARG A 50 -0.69 -4.38 13.68
CA ARG A 50 0.36 -3.94 14.63
C ARG A 50 1.57 -4.86 14.65
N ALA A 51 1.36 -6.17 14.59
CA ALA A 51 2.44 -7.15 14.66
C ALA A 51 3.36 -7.17 13.41
N ARG A 52 3.00 -6.46 12.34
CA ARG A 52 3.70 -6.53 11.04
C ARG A 52 3.93 -5.18 10.38
N ILE A 53 3.34 -4.09 10.89
CA ILE A 53 3.41 -2.80 10.20
C ILE A 53 4.85 -2.29 10.02
N ASP A 54 5.75 -2.67 10.92
CA ASP A 54 7.17 -2.32 10.84
C ASP A 54 7.91 -3.07 9.72
N THR A 55 7.35 -4.18 9.22
CA THR A 55 7.92 -4.91 8.07
C THR A 55 7.47 -4.34 6.73
N PHE A 56 6.53 -3.39 6.72
CA PHE A 56 6.00 -2.81 5.49
C PHE A 56 6.99 -1.78 4.94
N ASN A 57 7.43 -2.03 3.71
CA ASN A 57 8.55 -1.35 3.07
C ASN A 57 8.34 -1.10 1.58
N THR A 58 7.18 -1.47 1.02
CA THR A 58 6.87 -1.31 -0.40
C THR A 58 5.48 -0.76 -0.60
N PHE A 59 5.37 0.28 -1.42
CA PHE A 59 4.12 0.72 -2.01
C PHE A 59 4.00 0.21 -3.44
N LYS A 60 2.79 -0.13 -3.88
CA LYS A 60 2.47 -0.39 -5.27
C LYS A 60 1.16 0.29 -5.66
N VAL A 61 1.10 0.92 -6.82
CA VAL A 61 -0.15 1.48 -7.35
C VAL A 61 -1.13 0.34 -7.61
N TYR A 62 -2.25 0.35 -6.90
CA TYR A 62 -3.31 -0.64 -7.09
C TYR A 62 -4.29 -0.20 -8.18
N VAL A 63 -4.77 1.04 -8.10
CA VAL A 63 -5.61 1.63 -9.14
C VAL A 63 -5.41 3.13 -9.18
N LYS A 64 -5.35 3.69 -10.40
CA LYS A 64 -5.33 5.13 -10.65
C LYS A 64 -6.77 5.67 -10.74
N PRO A 65 -7.00 6.97 -10.48
CA PRO A 65 -8.34 7.56 -10.56
C PRO A 65 -9.00 7.30 -11.93
N GLY A 66 -10.28 6.96 -11.91
CA GLY A 66 -11.06 6.71 -13.13
C GLY A 66 -10.75 5.41 -13.87
N GLN A 67 -9.78 4.60 -13.40
CA GLN A 67 -9.48 3.30 -13.96
C GLN A 67 -10.33 2.20 -13.30
N PRO A 68 -10.70 1.13 -14.04
CA PRO A 68 -11.33 -0.03 -13.44
C PRO A 68 -10.38 -0.73 -12.46
N LYS A 69 -10.94 -1.38 -11.43
CA LYS A 69 -10.14 -2.15 -10.49
C LYS A 69 -9.50 -3.36 -11.18
N PRO A 70 -8.26 -3.73 -10.80
CA PRO A 70 -7.63 -4.96 -11.29
C PRO A 70 -8.47 -6.21 -10.97
N PRO A 71 -8.35 -7.29 -11.76
CA PRO A 71 -9.06 -8.54 -11.50
C PRO A 71 -8.63 -9.21 -10.19
N ASN A 72 -7.35 -9.10 -9.82
CA ASN A 72 -6.87 -9.55 -8.52
C ASN A 72 -7.17 -8.49 -7.46
N LEU A 73 -8.12 -8.80 -6.57
CA LEU A 73 -8.58 -7.87 -5.54
C LEU A 73 -7.59 -7.67 -4.39
N VAL A 74 -6.51 -8.45 -4.29
CA VAL A 74 -5.50 -8.31 -3.24
C VAL A 74 -4.44 -7.29 -3.67
N ILE A 75 -3.82 -7.54 -4.83
CA ILE A 75 -2.68 -6.77 -5.35
C ILE A 75 -2.82 -6.64 -6.87
N ALA A 76 -2.42 -5.49 -7.42
CA ALA A 76 -2.38 -5.30 -8.87
C ALA A 76 -1.17 -6.05 -9.46
N SER A 77 -1.39 -6.76 -10.56
CA SER A 77 -0.31 -7.38 -11.34
C SER A 77 0.59 -6.30 -11.96
N GLU A 78 -0.04 -5.26 -12.51
CA GLU A 78 0.61 -4.10 -13.10
C GLU A 78 0.66 -2.92 -12.13
N GLY A 79 1.31 -1.83 -12.54
CA GLY A 79 1.41 -0.60 -11.76
C GLY A 79 2.79 -0.39 -11.14
N ASP A 80 3.12 0.89 -10.95
CA ASP A 80 4.41 1.33 -10.42
C ASP A 80 4.61 0.85 -8.98
N GLU A 81 5.82 0.36 -8.69
CA GLU A 81 6.23 -0.15 -7.38
C GLU A 81 7.38 0.71 -6.81
N TYR A 82 7.25 1.05 -5.52
CA TYR A 82 8.16 1.95 -4.82
C TYR A 82 8.65 1.31 -3.52
N ALA A 83 9.91 0.90 -3.51
CA ALA A 83 10.59 0.37 -2.32
C ALA A 83 11.06 1.51 -1.39
N SER A 84 11.27 1.22 -0.11
CA SER A 84 11.57 2.26 0.90
C SER A 84 12.79 3.14 0.62
N ASN A 85 13.72 2.71 -0.25
CA ASN A 85 14.87 3.50 -0.68
C ASN A 85 14.54 4.51 -1.81
N ASN A 86 13.33 4.48 -2.38
CA ASN A 86 12.90 5.35 -3.48
C ASN A 86 11.58 6.12 -3.19
N TRP A 87 11.21 6.24 -1.92
CA TRP A 87 10.00 6.96 -1.49
C TRP A 87 10.13 8.48 -1.66
N GLY A 88 9.91 8.94 -2.88
CA GLY A 88 9.92 10.36 -3.26
C GLY A 88 8.61 11.10 -2.98
N ARG A 89 8.56 12.36 -3.44
CA ARG A 89 7.36 13.22 -3.40
C ARG A 89 6.24 12.63 -4.23
N LEU A 90 5.01 12.69 -3.73
CA LEU A 90 3.85 12.11 -4.42
C LEU A 90 3.64 12.72 -5.81
N THR A 91 3.91 14.02 -5.98
CA THR A 91 3.84 14.73 -7.26
C THR A 91 4.80 14.15 -8.30
N ASP A 92 6.04 13.88 -7.89
CA ASP A 92 7.09 13.39 -8.79
C ASP A 92 6.81 11.95 -9.22
N LEU A 93 6.17 11.19 -8.33
CA LEU A 93 5.70 9.82 -8.57
C LEU A 93 4.36 9.77 -9.32
N LYS A 94 3.75 10.91 -9.66
CA LYS A 94 2.43 11.02 -10.31
C LYS A 94 1.32 10.31 -9.52
N ILE A 95 1.38 10.39 -8.20
CA ILE A 95 0.35 9.89 -7.29
C ILE A 95 -0.65 11.03 -7.06
N GLU A 96 -1.83 10.86 -7.62
CA GLU A 96 -2.88 11.88 -7.65
C GLU A 96 -4.02 11.57 -6.68
N GLU A 97 -4.90 12.55 -6.46
CA GLU A 97 -6.12 12.38 -5.68
C GLU A 97 -6.96 11.20 -6.17
N GLY A 98 -7.42 10.35 -5.25
CA GLY A 98 -8.22 9.17 -5.57
C GLY A 98 -7.39 7.94 -5.95
N THR A 99 -6.05 8.05 -6.01
CA THR A 99 -5.18 6.87 -6.20
C THR A 99 -5.35 5.90 -5.02
N GLU A 100 -5.46 4.60 -5.31
CA GLU A 100 -5.35 3.56 -4.30
C GLU A 100 -3.93 2.96 -4.35
N LEU A 101 -3.21 3.00 -3.22
CA LEU A 101 -1.87 2.43 -3.07
C LEU A 101 -1.93 1.20 -2.17
N SER A 102 -1.41 0.08 -2.63
CA SER A 102 -1.12 -1.07 -1.77
C SER A 102 0.15 -0.82 -0.97
N PHE A 103 0.13 -1.06 0.34
CA PHE A 103 1.31 -0.97 1.22
C PHE A 103 1.54 -2.31 1.92
N PHE A 104 2.74 -2.86 1.81
CA PHE A 104 3.03 -4.23 2.22
C PHE A 104 4.52 -4.52 2.43
N CYS A 105 4.83 -5.74 2.86
CA CYS A 105 6.18 -6.27 2.99
C CYS A 105 6.61 -6.95 1.68
N SER A 106 7.69 -6.47 1.05
CA SER A 106 8.19 -7.00 -0.23
C SER A 106 8.51 -8.49 -0.19
N SER A 107 9.14 -8.99 0.87
CA SER A 107 9.50 -10.41 0.97
C SER A 107 8.28 -11.33 1.02
N ALA A 108 7.18 -10.89 1.64
CA ALA A 108 5.92 -11.60 1.63
C ALA A 108 5.28 -11.64 0.23
N TYR A 109 5.39 -10.53 -0.51
CA TYR A 109 4.91 -10.47 -1.90
C TYR A 109 5.74 -11.36 -2.85
N GLU A 110 7.07 -11.36 -2.72
CA GLU A 110 7.94 -12.24 -3.51
C GLU A 110 7.64 -13.72 -3.26
N LYS A 111 7.37 -14.10 -2.00
CA LYS A 111 6.93 -15.47 -1.68
C LYS A 111 5.61 -15.80 -2.37
N TYR A 112 4.61 -14.92 -2.23
CA TYR A 112 3.30 -15.09 -2.87
C TYR A 112 3.40 -15.26 -4.40
N LYS A 113 4.25 -14.47 -5.07
CA LYS A 113 4.47 -14.61 -6.53
C LYS A 113 5.05 -15.98 -6.89
N LYS A 114 6.01 -16.50 -6.13
CA LYS A 114 6.60 -17.82 -6.37
C LYS A 114 5.58 -18.93 -6.21
N ASP A 115 4.75 -18.84 -5.17
CA ASP A 115 3.71 -19.84 -4.89
C ASP A 115 2.62 -19.83 -5.99
N GLN A 116 2.32 -18.67 -6.59
CA GLN A 116 1.37 -18.54 -7.71
C GLN A 116 1.92 -19.08 -9.04
N ILE A 117 3.24 -19.12 -9.24
CA ILE A 117 3.88 -19.67 -10.46
C ILE A 117 4.02 -21.20 -10.35
N ALA A 118 4.12 -21.73 -9.12
CA ALA A 118 4.26 -23.15 -8.85
C ALA A 118 2.91 -23.91 -8.79
N ALA A 119 1.78 -23.21 -8.85
CA ALA A 119 0.42 -23.74 -8.82
C ALA A 119 -0.18 -23.79 -10.24
#